data_AF-O17181-F1
#
_entry.id   AF-O17181-F1
#
_cell.length_a   1.000
_cell.length_b   1.000
_cell.length_c   1.000
_cell.angle_alpha   90.00
_cell.angle_beta   90.00
_cell.angle_gamma   90.00
#
_symmetry.space_group_name_H-M   'P 1'
#
loop_
_entity.id
_entity.type
_entity.pdbx_description
1 polymer ?
#
loop_
_entity_poly.entity_id
_entity_poly.type
_entity_poly.pdbx_seq_one_letter_code
_entity_poly.pdbx_strand_id
1 'polypeptide(L)'
;MAFLKKLPNEVRCKNKIIGTSHLFIYTYQLHNVAILMCFSLINILHETGTSDKITREAAYFNGMFWGLLMVLTLSVTLVYWKEQHSIKSFYSRLYGLPAGMLSLNILLPVNAIIGLYSSWAQVLVTNLLVGVLFYLLLVVLTQLKEIFSPIHYSLMSTTKTTNAQKIFLILFFALTELYCILLCSVDTSLVRDEKVIIGFYYTTYVSCPILNIIVMPIVYVACLAYNSDQLAFSKEASDGNLQRGVCSWHEKSETWVHEEAPLREEDAFLVKLKLLI
;
A
#
# COMPACT_ATOMS: atom_id res chain seq x y z
N MET A 1 -3.08 -22.81 -26.57
CA MET A 1 -3.86 -21.62 -27.01
C MET A 1 -5.24 -21.46 -26.37
N ALA A 2 -5.78 -22.44 -25.63
CA ALA A 2 -7.11 -22.32 -24.99
C ALA A 2 -7.12 -21.50 -23.67
N PHE A 3 -5.96 -21.23 -23.06
CA PHE A 3 -5.88 -20.53 -21.78
C PHE A 3 -6.06 -19.00 -21.88
N LEU A 4 -5.90 -18.43 -23.08
CA LEU A 4 -6.06 -16.97 -23.31
C LEU A 4 -7.46 -16.56 -23.78
N LYS A 5 -8.34 -17.50 -24.11
CA LYS A 5 -9.71 -17.17 -24.58
C LYS A 5 -10.72 -16.94 -23.45
N LYS A 6 -10.28 -16.94 -22.19
CA LYS A 6 -11.15 -16.82 -21.00
C LYS A 6 -10.75 -15.66 -20.08
N LEU A 7 -10.41 -14.50 -20.65
CA LEU A 7 -10.25 -13.25 -19.91
C LEU A 7 -11.40 -12.21 -20.06
N PRO A 8 -12.71 -12.59 -19.98
CA PRO A 8 -13.76 -11.61 -19.67
C PRO A 8 -13.47 -10.79 -18.40
N ASN A 9 -12.63 -11.35 -17.51
CA ASN A 9 -12.18 -10.69 -16.30
C ASN A 9 -11.27 -9.49 -16.53
N GLU A 10 -10.64 -9.29 -17.70
CA GLU A 10 -9.78 -8.09 -17.92
C GLU A 10 -10.57 -6.79 -17.95
N VAL A 11 -11.78 -6.79 -18.54
CA VAL A 11 -12.69 -5.63 -18.52
C VAL A 11 -13.24 -5.41 -17.11
N ARG A 12 -13.57 -6.49 -16.40
CA ARG A 12 -13.97 -6.46 -14.98
C ARG A 12 -12.87 -5.89 -14.08
N CYS A 13 -11.62 -6.24 -14.38
CA CYS A 13 -10.43 -5.73 -13.71
C CYS A 13 -10.26 -4.25 -14.00
N LYS A 14 -10.39 -3.79 -15.26
CA LYS A 14 -10.25 -2.37 -15.61
C LYS A 14 -11.13 -1.46 -14.75
N ASN A 15 -12.39 -1.78 -14.51
CA ASN A 15 -13.28 -0.90 -13.74
C ASN A 15 -13.09 -0.98 -12.22
N LYS A 16 -12.82 -2.17 -11.66
CA LYS A 16 -12.36 -2.29 -10.26
C LYS A 16 -11.01 -1.57 -10.07
N ILE A 17 -10.14 -1.65 -11.09
CA ILE A 17 -8.84 -1.00 -11.12
C ILE A 17 -8.96 0.50 -11.35
N ILE A 18 -9.94 1.05 -12.06
CA ILE A 18 -10.02 2.51 -12.29
C ILE A 18 -10.16 3.29 -10.96
N GLY A 19 -10.82 2.72 -9.95
CA GLY A 19 -10.79 3.26 -8.58
C GLY A 19 -9.37 3.21 -7.98
N THR A 20 -8.68 2.08 -8.13
CA THR A 20 -7.26 1.98 -7.76
C THR A 20 -6.33 2.76 -8.67
N SER A 21 -6.72 3.14 -9.89
CA SER A 21 -5.82 3.73 -10.88
C SER A 21 -5.59 5.17 -10.54
N HIS A 22 -6.56 5.89 -9.97
CA HIS A 22 -6.27 7.19 -9.39
C HIS A 22 -5.23 7.05 -8.28
N LEU A 23 -5.39 6.08 -7.37
CA LEU A 23 -4.42 5.82 -6.32
C LEU A 23 -3.05 5.34 -6.85
N PHE A 24 -3.03 4.50 -7.89
CA PHE A 24 -1.83 4.01 -8.55
C PHE A 24 -1.16 5.14 -9.31
N ILE A 25 -1.93 6.02 -9.96
CA ILE A 25 -1.47 7.26 -10.56
C ILE A 25 -0.89 8.14 -9.46
N TYR A 26 -1.49 8.27 -8.28
CA TYR A 26 -0.93 9.11 -7.21
C TYR A 26 0.34 8.53 -6.60
N THR A 27 0.40 7.22 -6.32
CA THR A 27 1.62 6.55 -5.86
C THR A 27 2.71 6.55 -6.93
N TYR A 28 2.33 6.39 -8.20
CA TYR A 28 3.20 6.54 -9.37
C TYR A 28 3.68 7.98 -9.55
N GLN A 29 2.82 8.98 -9.35
CA GLN A 29 3.19 10.40 -9.38
C GLN A 29 4.14 10.72 -8.24
N LEU A 30 3.90 10.21 -7.02
CA LEU A 30 4.82 10.35 -5.90
C LEU A 30 6.16 9.68 -6.21
N HIS A 31 6.16 8.49 -6.83
CA HIS A 31 7.36 7.81 -7.32
C HIS A 31 8.07 8.63 -8.41
N ASN A 32 7.37 9.16 -9.40
CA ASN A 32 7.96 9.96 -10.48
C ASN A 32 8.54 11.26 -9.96
N VAL A 33 7.87 11.91 -9.01
CA VAL A 33 8.37 13.12 -8.39
C VAL A 33 9.62 12.81 -7.57
N ALA A 34 9.64 11.70 -6.84
CA ALA A 34 10.85 11.23 -6.18
C ALA A 34 11.97 10.91 -7.19
N ILE A 35 11.68 10.22 -8.29
CA ILE A 35 12.64 9.93 -9.37
C ILE A 35 13.17 11.22 -10.01
N LEU A 36 12.31 12.19 -10.32
CA LEU A 36 12.72 13.49 -10.86
C LEU A 36 13.61 14.24 -9.88
N MET A 37 13.27 14.22 -8.59
CA MET A 37 14.13 14.80 -7.55
C MET A 37 15.47 14.04 -7.43
N CYS A 38 15.47 12.70 -7.59
CA CYS A 38 16.71 11.92 -7.65
C CYS A 38 17.57 12.35 -8.85
N PHE A 39 16.99 12.51 -10.04
CA PHE A 39 17.71 12.98 -11.22
C PHE A 39 18.26 14.40 -11.05
N SER A 40 17.47 15.33 -10.50
CA SER A 40 17.94 16.68 -10.19
C SER A 40 19.11 16.65 -9.19
N LEU A 41 19.03 15.82 -8.15
CA LEU A 41 20.11 15.68 -7.19
C LEU A 41 21.36 15.06 -7.84
N ILE A 42 21.21 14.00 -8.64
CA ILE A 42 22.33 13.36 -9.37
C ILE A 42 23.02 14.37 -10.29
N ASN A 43 22.27 15.19 -11.03
CA ASN A 43 22.83 16.21 -11.91
C ASN A 43 23.63 17.26 -11.11
N ILE A 44 23.11 17.70 -9.96
CA ILE A 44 23.81 18.66 -9.10
C ILE A 44 25.05 18.04 -8.46
N LEU A 45 24.98 16.78 -8.02
CA LEU A 45 26.12 16.04 -7.48
C LEU A 45 27.22 15.86 -8.54
N HIS A 46 26.85 15.55 -9.77
CA HIS A 46 27.79 15.40 -10.88
C HIS A 46 28.53 16.71 -11.19
N GLU A 47 27.88 17.87 -11.04
CA GLU A 47 28.51 19.18 -11.24
C GLU A 47 29.35 19.66 -10.05
N THR A 48 29.03 19.24 -8.82
CA THR A 48 29.56 19.88 -7.61
C THR A 48 30.46 18.93 -6.82
N GLY A 49 31.71 18.77 -7.27
CA GLY A 49 32.71 17.92 -6.62
C GLY A 49 33.15 18.33 -5.20
N THR A 50 32.41 19.16 -4.46
CA THR A 50 32.75 19.61 -3.09
C THR A 50 31.68 19.22 -2.07
N SER A 51 32.10 18.46 -1.04
CA SER A 51 31.25 17.87 0.00
C SER A 51 30.32 18.89 0.70
N ASP A 52 30.80 20.09 1.02
CA ASP A 52 29.99 21.09 1.74
C ASP A 52 28.83 21.63 0.91
N LYS A 53 29.02 21.74 -0.41
CA LYS A 53 27.96 22.17 -1.32
C LYS A 53 26.90 21.07 -1.42
N ILE A 54 27.33 19.81 -1.51
CA ILE A 54 26.45 18.64 -1.55
C ILE A 54 25.50 18.62 -0.34
N THR A 55 26.00 18.85 0.87
CA THR A 55 25.16 18.80 2.09
C THR A 55 24.09 19.89 2.10
N ARG A 56 24.44 21.10 1.63
CA ARG A 56 23.51 22.24 1.59
C ARG A 56 22.41 22.03 0.54
N GLU A 57 22.80 21.58 -0.65
CA GLU A 57 21.84 21.26 -1.71
C GLU A 57 20.92 20.12 -1.27
N ALA A 58 21.46 19.05 -0.67
CA ALA A 58 20.67 17.95 -0.13
C ALA A 58 19.63 18.41 0.92
N ALA A 59 20.00 19.35 1.80
CA ALA A 59 19.06 19.92 2.77
C ALA A 59 17.94 20.73 2.09
N TYR A 60 18.26 21.52 1.06
CA TYR A 60 17.28 22.27 0.28
C TYR A 60 16.32 21.32 -0.46
N PHE A 61 16.86 20.27 -1.11
CA PHE A 61 16.07 19.22 -1.74
C PHE A 61 15.15 18.51 -0.76
N ASN A 62 15.66 18.17 0.42
CA ASN A 62 14.86 17.55 1.47
C ASN A 62 13.71 18.47 1.87
N GLY A 63 13.98 19.77 2.10
CA GLY A 63 12.95 20.76 2.41
C GLY A 63 11.86 20.86 1.33
N MET A 64 12.25 20.91 0.05
CA MET A 64 11.29 20.90 -1.06
C MET A 64 10.47 19.61 -1.13
N PHE A 65 11.12 18.46 -0.93
CA PHE A 65 10.46 17.16 -0.90
C PHE A 65 9.37 17.13 0.17
N TRP A 66 9.70 17.60 1.39
CA TRP A 66 8.75 17.68 2.49
C TRP A 66 7.61 18.66 2.25
N GLY A 67 7.91 19.85 1.71
CA GLY A 67 6.89 20.82 1.33
C GLY A 67 5.90 20.25 0.32
N LEU A 68 6.41 19.56 -0.70
CA LEU A 68 5.57 18.93 -1.72
C LEU A 68 4.77 17.76 -1.17
N LEU A 69 5.39 16.90 -0.34
CA LEU A 69 4.72 15.76 0.30
C LEU A 69 3.55 16.23 1.17
N MET A 70 3.72 17.33 1.90
CA MET A 70 2.67 17.97 2.69
C MET A 70 1.52 18.48 1.83
N VAL A 71 1.81 19.20 0.74
CA VAL A 71 0.78 19.72 -0.19
C VAL A 71 0.02 18.58 -0.88
N LEU A 72 0.75 17.56 -1.37
CA LEU A 72 0.14 16.36 -1.96
C LEU A 72 -0.73 15.64 -0.94
N THR A 73 -0.28 15.53 0.30
CA THR A 73 -1.07 14.88 1.35
C THR A 73 -2.31 15.67 1.72
N LEU A 74 -2.22 17.00 1.86
CA LEU A 74 -3.37 17.84 2.12
C LEU A 74 -4.39 17.72 0.98
N SER A 75 -3.94 17.83 -0.28
CA SER A 75 -4.82 17.67 -1.44
C SER A 75 -5.46 16.28 -1.52
N VAL A 76 -4.69 15.22 -1.29
CA VAL A 76 -5.21 13.83 -1.24
C VAL A 76 -6.22 13.70 -0.10
N THR A 77 -5.90 14.18 1.10
CA THR A 77 -6.81 14.13 2.26
C THR A 77 -8.12 14.86 1.97
N LEU A 78 -8.06 16.01 1.30
CA LEU A 78 -9.25 16.78 0.88
C LEU A 78 -10.08 16.05 -0.19
N VAL A 79 -9.44 15.41 -1.18
CA VAL A 79 -10.16 14.62 -2.20
C VAL A 79 -10.80 13.39 -1.56
N TYR A 80 -10.05 12.67 -0.72
CA TYR A 80 -10.54 11.49 -0.01
C TYR A 80 -11.67 11.85 0.97
N TRP A 81 -11.63 13.04 1.57
CA TRP A 81 -12.73 13.55 2.39
C TRP A 81 -14.05 13.56 1.63
N LYS A 82 -14.01 13.91 0.33
CA LYS A 82 -15.23 14.01 -0.49
C LYS A 82 -15.79 12.65 -0.91
N GLU A 83 -14.94 11.62 -1.07
CA GLU A 83 -15.34 10.32 -1.62
C GLU A 83 -15.52 9.19 -0.58
N GLN A 84 -15.41 9.50 0.72
CA GLN A 84 -15.28 8.52 1.80
C GLN A 84 -16.36 7.42 1.81
N HIS A 85 -17.58 7.73 1.37
CA HIS A 85 -18.74 6.82 1.45
C HIS A 85 -18.97 5.95 0.21
N SER A 86 -18.06 5.98 -0.77
CA SER A 86 -18.19 5.19 -1.99
C SER A 86 -17.56 3.80 -1.87
N ILE A 87 -18.14 2.82 -2.57
CA ILE A 87 -17.56 1.48 -2.73
C ILE A 87 -16.16 1.56 -3.37
N LYS A 88 -15.92 2.54 -4.25
CA LYS A 88 -14.60 2.80 -4.83
C LYS A 88 -13.57 3.14 -3.75
N SER A 89 -13.93 3.99 -2.79
CA SER A 89 -13.07 4.35 -1.67
C SER A 89 -12.77 3.13 -0.78
N PHE A 90 -13.77 2.26 -0.54
CA PHE A 90 -13.59 1.00 0.19
C PHE A 90 -12.55 0.09 -0.47
N TYR A 91 -12.66 -0.17 -1.77
CA TYR A 91 -11.66 -0.97 -2.49
C TYR A 91 -10.29 -0.29 -2.56
N SER A 92 -10.25 1.04 -2.80
CA SER A 92 -8.99 1.79 -2.81
C SER A 92 -8.20 1.59 -1.52
N ARG A 93 -8.87 1.61 -0.36
CA ARG A 93 -8.25 1.33 0.94
C ARG A 93 -7.76 -0.11 1.07
N LEU A 94 -8.56 -1.08 0.63
CA LEU A 94 -8.20 -2.50 0.70
C LEU A 94 -6.98 -2.85 -0.15
N TYR A 95 -6.77 -2.18 -1.28
CA TYR A 95 -5.59 -2.39 -2.11
C TYR A 95 -4.41 -1.47 -1.76
N GLY A 96 -4.69 -0.26 -1.29
CA GLY A 96 -3.68 0.73 -0.93
C GLY A 96 -2.80 0.28 0.23
N LEU A 97 -3.40 -0.29 1.28
CA LEU A 97 -2.67 -0.78 2.45
C LEU A 97 -1.63 -1.87 2.09
N PRO A 98 -1.99 -2.98 1.42
CA PRO A 98 -1.00 -3.98 1.00
C PRO A 98 0.01 -3.43 0.00
N ALA A 99 -0.38 -2.54 -0.92
CA ALA A 99 0.57 -1.94 -1.85
C ALA A 99 1.66 -1.13 -1.13
N GLY A 100 1.27 -0.30 -0.16
CA GLY A 100 2.23 0.46 0.66
C GLY A 100 3.09 -0.45 1.53
N MET A 101 2.49 -1.47 2.15
CA MET A 101 3.19 -2.45 2.97
C MET A 101 4.22 -3.29 2.19
N LEU A 102 3.85 -3.78 1.00
CA LEU A 102 4.77 -4.48 0.09
C LEU A 102 5.91 -3.55 -0.37
N SER A 103 5.60 -2.27 -0.61
CA SER A 103 6.60 -1.26 -0.95
C SER A 103 7.60 -1.07 0.20
N LEU A 104 7.14 -0.98 1.45
CA LEU A 104 8.05 -0.91 2.61
C LEU A 104 8.95 -2.14 2.71
N ASN A 105 8.37 -3.32 2.50
CA ASN A 105 9.09 -4.58 2.58
C ASN A 105 10.23 -4.70 1.54
N ILE A 106 10.09 -4.01 0.39
CA ILE A 106 11.15 -3.91 -0.63
C ILE A 106 12.09 -2.74 -0.33
N LEU A 107 11.56 -1.57 0.01
CA LEU A 107 12.35 -0.35 0.18
C LEU A 107 13.26 -0.39 1.42
N LEU A 108 12.86 -1.05 2.50
CA LEU A 108 13.67 -1.18 3.71
C LEU A 108 14.99 -1.92 3.48
N PRO A 109 15.00 -3.15 2.94
CA PRO A 109 16.25 -3.85 2.64
C PRO A 109 17.05 -3.11 1.57
N VAL A 110 16.40 -2.51 0.56
CA VAL A 110 17.09 -1.69 -0.45
C VAL A 110 17.79 -0.48 0.20
N ASN A 111 17.12 0.24 1.10
CA ASN A 111 17.70 1.35 1.84
C ASN A 111 18.87 0.90 2.72
N ALA A 112 18.73 -0.25 3.38
CA ALA A 112 19.77 -0.82 4.22
C ALA A 112 21.03 -1.15 3.40
N ILE A 113 20.87 -1.82 2.25
CA ILE A 113 21.98 -2.15 1.34
C ILE A 113 22.63 -0.88 0.79
N ILE A 114 21.82 0.06 0.28
CA ILE A 114 22.34 1.31 -0.29
C ILE A 114 23.08 2.11 0.78
N GLY A 115 22.59 2.13 2.02
CA GLY A 115 23.25 2.76 3.16
C GLY A 115 24.67 2.25 3.43
N LEU A 116 24.99 1.00 3.08
CA LEU A 116 26.35 0.46 3.21
C LEU A 116 27.34 1.07 2.21
N TYR A 117 26.87 1.49 1.03
CA TYR A 117 27.72 1.86 -0.10
C TYR A 117 27.62 3.33 -0.51
N SER A 118 26.50 4.00 -0.24
CA SER A 118 26.22 5.34 -0.76
C SER A 118 25.27 6.13 0.15
N SER A 119 25.82 7.10 0.89
CA SER A 119 25.06 7.97 1.80
C SER A 119 24.04 8.85 1.08
N TRP A 120 24.38 9.41 -0.10
CA TRP A 120 23.47 10.27 -0.84
C TRP A 120 22.29 9.47 -1.41
N ALA A 121 22.53 8.26 -1.92
CA ALA A 121 21.47 7.40 -2.43
C ALA A 121 20.58 6.89 -1.28
N GLN A 122 21.16 6.67 -0.09
CA GLN A 122 20.41 6.32 1.10
C GLN A 122 19.42 7.43 1.49
N VAL A 123 19.82 8.71 1.42
CA VAL A 123 18.91 9.84 1.67
C VAL A 123 17.69 9.79 0.74
N LEU A 124 17.90 9.48 -0.54
CA LEU A 124 16.81 9.38 -1.52
C LEU A 124 15.84 8.23 -1.20
N VAL A 125 16.37 7.04 -0.90
CA VAL A 125 15.52 5.88 -0.56
C VAL A 125 14.85 6.07 0.80
N THR A 126 15.51 6.73 1.74
CA THR A 126 14.91 7.10 3.03
C THR A 126 13.74 8.06 2.83
N ASN A 127 13.85 9.05 1.95
CA ASN A 127 12.74 9.95 1.63
C ASN A 127 11.56 9.19 1.00
N LEU A 128 11.83 8.21 0.12
CA LEU A 128 10.80 7.31 -0.41
C LEU A 128 10.12 6.50 0.70
N LEU A 129 10.90 5.89 1.60
CA LEU A 129 10.39 5.14 2.76
C LEU A 129 9.45 5.99 3.61
N VAL A 130 9.87 7.21 3.92
CA VAL A 130 9.09 8.15 4.71
C VAL A 130 7.80 8.56 3.99
N GLY A 131 7.86 8.79 2.68
CA GLY A 131 6.66 9.01 1.85
C GLY A 131 5.67 7.85 1.91
N VAL A 132 6.16 6.60 1.84
CA VAL A 132 5.32 5.40 1.96
C VAL A 132 4.75 5.25 3.37
N LEU A 133 5.53 5.50 4.43
CA LEU A 133 5.05 5.48 5.81
C LEU A 133 3.95 6.52 6.03
N PHE A 134 4.12 7.72 5.49
CA PHE A 134 3.12 8.77 5.59
C PHE A 134 1.85 8.42 4.83
N TYR A 135 1.98 7.85 3.62
CA TYR A 135 0.86 7.31 2.88
C TYR A 135 0.10 6.24 3.66
N LEU A 136 0.81 5.28 4.28
CA LEU A 136 0.19 4.25 5.11
C LEU A 136 -0.53 4.84 6.32
N LEU A 137 0.06 5.83 6.98
CA LEU A 137 -0.59 6.56 8.07
C LEU A 137 -1.90 7.19 7.60
N LEU A 138 -1.93 7.84 6.43
CA LEU A 138 -3.17 8.38 5.86
C LEU A 138 -4.20 7.29 5.60
N VAL A 139 -3.79 6.16 5.01
CA VAL A 139 -4.70 5.02 4.78
C VAL A 139 -5.29 4.53 6.12
N VAL A 140 -4.47 4.36 7.15
CA VAL A 140 -4.94 3.97 8.50
C VAL A 140 -5.90 5.01 9.08
N LEU A 141 -5.58 6.31 8.99
CA LEU A 141 -6.47 7.38 9.45
C LEU A 141 -7.81 7.37 8.70
N THR A 142 -7.81 7.09 7.40
CA THR A 142 -9.06 6.96 6.63
C THR A 142 -9.87 5.72 7.04
N GLN A 143 -9.22 4.63 7.42
CA GLN A 143 -9.88 3.44 7.97
C GLN A 143 -10.45 3.70 9.38
N LEU A 144 -9.72 4.41 10.25
CA LEU A 144 -10.23 4.80 11.57
C LEU A 144 -11.46 5.71 11.47
N LYS A 145 -11.47 6.64 10.51
CA LYS A 145 -12.65 7.49 10.25
C LYS A 145 -13.86 6.68 9.75
N GLU A 146 -13.64 5.57 9.05
CA GLU A 146 -14.73 4.68 8.60
C GLU A 146 -15.48 4.03 9.77
N ILE A 147 -14.85 3.90 10.95
CA ILE A 147 -15.54 3.46 12.16
C ILE A 147 -16.74 4.35 12.48
N PHE A 148 -16.65 5.65 12.16
CA PHE A 148 -17.70 6.64 12.39
C PHE A 148 -18.57 6.95 11.16
N SER A 149 -18.39 6.21 10.05
CA SER A 149 -19.18 6.41 8.84
C SER A 149 -20.59 5.83 9.02
N PRO A 150 -21.67 6.51 8.59
CA PRO A 150 -23.03 5.97 8.67
C PRO A 150 -23.27 4.76 7.75
N ILE A 151 -22.36 4.53 6.80
CA ILE A 151 -22.38 3.38 5.88
C ILE A 151 -21.07 2.63 6.07
N HIS A 152 -21.16 1.32 6.20
CA HIS A 152 -20.03 0.42 6.28
C HIS A 152 -20.14 -0.66 5.21
N TYR A 153 -19.01 -0.98 4.59
CA TYR A 153 -18.88 -2.09 3.67
C TYR A 153 -18.03 -3.19 4.29
N SER A 154 -18.33 -4.43 3.95
CA SER A 154 -17.59 -5.61 4.38
C SER A 154 -17.56 -6.65 3.26
N LEU A 155 -16.52 -7.48 3.27
CA LEU A 155 -16.42 -8.61 2.37
C LEU A 155 -17.44 -9.68 2.79
N MET A 156 -17.97 -10.43 1.83
CA MET A 156 -18.83 -11.58 2.15
C MET A 156 -17.98 -12.71 2.73
N SER A 157 -18.50 -13.45 3.72
CA SER A 157 -17.81 -14.62 4.31
C SER A 157 -17.64 -15.78 3.32
N THR A 158 -18.45 -15.78 2.26
CA THR A 158 -18.41 -16.76 1.16
C THR A 158 -17.27 -16.50 0.17
N THR A 159 -16.67 -15.30 0.18
CA THR A 159 -15.56 -14.95 -0.72
C THR A 159 -14.31 -15.77 -0.36
N LYS A 160 -13.72 -16.43 -1.36
CA LYS A 160 -12.56 -17.30 -1.18
C LYS A 160 -11.41 -16.88 -2.08
N THR A 161 -10.18 -17.07 -1.60
CA THR A 161 -8.98 -16.98 -2.43
C THR A 161 -8.84 -18.21 -3.32
N THR A 162 -8.33 -18.03 -4.54
CA THR A 162 -8.05 -19.13 -5.46
C THR A 162 -6.78 -19.87 -5.04
N ASN A 163 -6.63 -21.14 -5.43
CA ASN A 163 -5.41 -21.91 -5.14
C ASN A 163 -4.16 -21.26 -5.78
N ALA A 164 -4.30 -20.67 -6.96
CA ALA A 164 -3.21 -19.95 -7.62
C ALA A 164 -2.75 -18.73 -6.80
N GLN A 165 -3.68 -17.93 -6.28
CA GLN A 165 -3.35 -16.79 -5.40
C GLN A 165 -2.66 -17.27 -4.11
N LYS A 166 -3.13 -18.37 -3.49
CA LYS A 166 -2.50 -18.93 -2.29
C LYS A 166 -1.06 -19.36 -2.54
N ILE A 167 -0.82 -20.11 -3.62
CA ILE A 167 0.53 -20.54 -4.01
C ILE A 167 1.41 -19.33 -4.30
N PHE A 168 0.90 -18.34 -5.04
CA PHE A 168 1.63 -17.11 -5.32
C PHE A 168 2.01 -16.37 -4.04
N LEU A 169 1.10 -16.22 -3.08
CA LEU A 169 1.39 -15.57 -1.79
C LEU A 169 2.47 -16.32 -1.03
N ILE A 170 2.35 -17.65 -0.90
CA ILE A 170 3.35 -18.48 -0.22
C ILE A 170 4.72 -18.31 -0.86
N LEU A 171 4.80 -18.42 -2.19
CA LEU A 171 6.06 -18.28 -2.93
C LEU A 171 6.63 -16.86 -2.78
N PHE A 172 5.81 -15.83 -2.91
CA PHE A 172 6.23 -14.44 -2.78
C PHE A 172 6.87 -14.19 -1.41
N PHE A 173 6.16 -14.50 -0.33
CA PHE A 173 6.68 -14.27 1.02
C PHE A 173 7.86 -15.19 1.37
N ALA A 174 7.88 -16.44 0.90
CA ALA A 174 9.03 -17.32 1.11
C ALA A 174 10.28 -16.80 0.40
N LEU A 175 10.14 -16.27 -0.82
CA LEU A 175 11.26 -15.67 -1.56
C LEU A 175 11.72 -14.36 -0.92
N THR A 176 10.81 -13.51 -0.45
CA THR A 176 11.16 -12.29 0.27
C THR A 176 11.87 -12.59 1.59
N GLU A 177 11.40 -13.57 2.35
CA GLU A 177 12.06 -14.00 3.59
C GLU A 177 13.44 -14.61 3.32
N LEU A 178 13.55 -15.49 2.32
CA LEU A 178 14.84 -16.05 1.90
C LEU A 178 15.81 -14.94 1.48
N TYR A 179 15.33 -13.94 0.74
CA TYR A 179 16.13 -12.77 0.36
C TYR A 179 16.62 -12.02 1.60
N CYS A 180 15.76 -11.73 2.58
CA CYS A 180 16.15 -11.08 3.83
C CYS A 180 17.19 -11.91 4.62
N ILE A 181 17.04 -13.23 4.68
CA ILE A 181 18.02 -14.13 5.30
C ILE A 181 19.37 -14.07 4.57
N LEU A 182 19.36 -14.07 3.23
CA LEU A 182 20.60 -13.96 2.45
C LEU A 182 21.30 -12.62 2.67
N LEU A 183 20.55 -11.53 2.85
CA LEU A 183 21.13 -10.23 3.20
C LEU A 183 21.88 -10.24 4.53
N CYS A 184 21.49 -11.09 5.49
CA CYS A 184 22.22 -11.24 6.74
C CYS A 184 23.65 -11.80 6.55
N SER A 185 23.91 -12.46 5.42
CA SER A 185 25.23 -13.02 5.09
C SER A 185 26.14 -12.02 4.36
N VAL A 186 25.69 -10.77 4.15
CA VAL A 186 26.50 -9.73 3.51
C VAL A 186 27.66 -9.36 4.42
N ASP A 187 28.87 -9.40 3.87
CA ASP A 187 30.08 -8.98 4.57
C ASP A 187 30.09 -7.45 4.76
N THR A 188 30.00 -7.02 6.01
CA THR A 188 30.02 -5.61 6.41
C THR A 188 31.40 -5.13 6.85
N SER A 189 32.44 -5.97 6.75
CA SER A 189 33.81 -5.65 7.21
C SER A 189 34.43 -4.43 6.53
N LEU A 190 34.00 -4.09 5.32
CA LEU A 190 34.46 -2.93 4.55
C LEU A 190 33.78 -1.62 4.99
N VAL A 191 32.68 -1.69 5.74
CA VAL A 191 31.92 -0.52 6.19
C VAL A 191 32.53 -0.03 7.50
N ARG A 192 32.93 1.25 7.57
CA ARG A 192 33.58 1.81 8.77
C ARG A 192 32.60 2.32 9.83
N ASP A 193 31.37 2.65 9.43
CA ASP A 193 30.39 3.26 10.33
C ASP A 193 29.57 2.19 11.05
N GLU A 194 29.85 2.01 12.33
CA GLU A 194 29.16 1.06 13.20
C GLU A 194 27.64 1.31 13.25
N LYS A 195 27.18 2.56 13.16
CA LYS A 195 25.74 2.87 13.18
C LYS A 195 25.04 2.36 11.94
N VAL A 196 25.70 2.45 10.79
CA VAL A 196 25.18 1.93 9.51
C VAL A 196 25.09 0.41 9.57
N ILE A 197 26.11 -0.25 10.12
CA ILE A 197 26.13 -1.72 10.29
C ILE A 197 25.00 -2.17 11.23
N ILE A 198 24.83 -1.52 12.38
CA ILE A 198 23.75 -1.83 13.32
C ILE A 198 22.38 -1.62 12.65
N GLY A 199 22.20 -0.49 11.94
CA GLY A 199 20.96 -0.20 11.23
C GLY A 199 20.65 -1.24 10.14
N PHE A 200 21.67 -1.69 9.40
CA PHE A 200 21.56 -2.76 8.42
C PHE A 200 21.06 -4.06 9.07
N TYR A 201 21.75 -4.53 10.11
CA TYR A 201 21.39 -5.76 10.81
C TYR A 201 20.03 -5.68 11.50
N TYR A 202 19.68 -4.54 12.12
CA TYR A 202 18.36 -4.37 12.72
C TYR A 202 17.24 -4.41 11.66
N THR A 203 17.49 -3.83 10.50
CA THR A 203 16.53 -3.85 9.39
C THR A 203 16.34 -5.28 8.87
N THR A 204 17.44 -6.00 8.61
CA THR A 204 17.40 -7.34 8.00
C THR A 204 16.98 -8.43 8.98
N TYR A 205 17.46 -8.43 10.23
CA TYR A 205 17.14 -9.47 11.21
C TYR A 205 15.79 -9.29 11.90
N VAL A 206 15.37 -8.05 12.15
CA VAL A 206 14.19 -7.77 12.98
C VAL A 206 13.06 -7.21 12.14
N SER A 207 13.31 -6.09 11.46
CA SER A 207 12.22 -5.34 10.82
C SER A 207 11.62 -6.08 9.63
N CYS A 208 12.45 -6.65 8.74
CA CYS A 208 11.99 -7.37 7.56
C CYS A 208 11.14 -8.61 7.89
N PRO A 209 11.57 -9.55 8.76
CA PRO A 209 10.73 -10.70 9.12
C PRO A 209 9.42 -10.31 9.79
N ILE A 210 9.44 -9.32 10.69
CA ILE A 210 8.22 -8.82 11.35
C ILE A 210 7.25 -8.24 10.32
N LEU A 211 7.74 -7.43 9.39
CA LEU A 211 6.91 -6.89 8.32
C LEU A 211 6.38 -8.01 7.41
N ASN A 212 7.18 -8.99 7.02
CA ASN A 212 6.70 -10.14 6.26
C ASN A 212 5.49 -10.80 6.94
N ILE A 213 5.57 -11.05 8.25
CA ILE A 213 4.50 -11.66 9.04
C ILE A 213 3.24 -10.77 9.07
N ILE A 214 3.39 -9.47 9.33
CA ILE A 214 2.27 -8.53 9.41
C ILE A 214 1.59 -8.34 8.05
N VAL A 215 2.35 -8.36 6.96
CA VAL A 215 1.85 -8.05 5.61
C VAL A 215 1.09 -9.22 4.99
N MET A 216 1.39 -10.47 5.37
CA MET A 216 0.69 -11.67 4.90
C MET A 216 -0.85 -11.58 5.02
N PRO A 217 -1.45 -11.35 6.21
CA PRO A 217 -2.90 -11.27 6.34
C PRO A 217 -3.49 -10.07 5.58
N ILE A 218 -2.77 -8.94 5.48
CA ILE A 218 -3.22 -7.75 4.76
C ILE A 218 -3.35 -8.06 3.26
N VAL A 219 -2.32 -8.67 2.66
CA VAL A 219 -2.34 -9.05 1.24
C VAL A 219 -3.40 -10.13 0.98
N TYR A 220 -3.58 -11.08 1.91
CA TYR A 220 -4.63 -12.08 1.82
C TYR A 220 -6.04 -11.45 1.75
N VAL A 221 -6.32 -10.46 2.58
CA VAL A 221 -7.59 -9.71 2.55
C VAL A 221 -7.76 -8.95 1.23
N ALA A 222 -6.70 -8.39 0.65
CA ALA A 222 -6.79 -7.80 -0.69
C ALA A 222 -7.07 -8.84 -1.78
N CYS A 223 -6.52 -10.05 -1.69
CA CYS A 223 -6.89 -11.14 -2.60
C CYS A 223 -8.36 -11.55 -2.45
N LEU A 224 -8.90 -11.54 -1.22
CA LEU A 224 -10.35 -11.74 -1.01
C LEU A 224 -11.16 -10.62 -1.66
N ALA A 225 -10.77 -9.36 -1.44
CA ALA A 225 -11.42 -8.21 -2.06
C ALA A 225 -11.42 -8.31 -3.59
N TYR A 226 -10.31 -8.76 -4.18
CA TYR A 226 -10.17 -8.98 -5.61
C TYR A 226 -11.20 -9.98 -6.15
N ASN A 227 -11.43 -11.07 -5.42
CA ASN A 227 -12.39 -12.11 -5.79
C ASN A 227 -13.84 -11.79 -5.39
N SER A 228 -14.09 -10.70 -4.67
CA SER A 228 -15.42 -10.36 -4.17
C SER A 228 -16.24 -9.67 -5.26
N ASP A 229 -17.27 -10.33 -5.76
CA ASP A 229 -18.27 -9.72 -6.67
C ASP A 229 -19.48 -9.16 -5.93
N GLN A 230 -19.55 -9.43 -4.63
CA GLN A 230 -20.55 -8.93 -3.70
C GLN A 230 -19.87 -8.33 -2.48
N LEU A 231 -20.48 -7.29 -1.91
CA LEU A 231 -20.11 -6.72 -0.63
C LEU A 231 -21.35 -6.67 0.25
N ALA A 232 -21.22 -7.02 1.52
CA ALA A 232 -22.24 -6.68 2.49
C ALA A 232 -22.11 -5.20 2.83
N PHE A 233 -23.23 -4.48 2.89
CA PHE A 233 -23.28 -3.13 3.41
C PHE A 233 -24.23 -3.05 4.60
N SER A 234 -23.91 -2.18 5.54
CA SER A 234 -24.79 -1.80 6.63
C SER A 234 -24.88 -0.28 6.70
N LYS A 235 -26.09 0.26 6.87
CA LYS A 235 -26.35 1.68 6.98
C LYS A 235 -27.20 1.97 8.20
N GLU A 236 -26.82 2.99 8.96
CA GLU A 236 -27.69 3.54 10.01
C GLU A 236 -28.81 4.35 9.35
N ALA A 237 -30.05 3.93 9.55
CA ALA A 237 -31.23 4.66 9.11
C ALA A 237 -31.57 5.80 10.09
N SER A 238 -32.38 6.76 9.64
CA SER A 238 -32.74 7.94 10.44
C SER A 238 -33.55 7.63 11.71
N ASP A 239 -34.18 6.46 11.75
CA ASP A 239 -34.88 5.92 12.91
C ASP A 239 -33.95 5.20 13.90
N GLY A 240 -32.64 5.14 13.62
CA GLY A 240 -31.64 4.42 14.41
C GLY A 240 -31.56 2.93 14.09
N ASN A 241 -32.40 2.40 13.19
CA ASN A 241 -32.33 1.00 12.80
C ASN A 241 -31.17 0.75 11.83
N LEU A 242 -30.50 -0.39 11.98
CA LEU A 242 -29.42 -0.80 11.10
C LEU A 242 -29.99 -1.54 9.88
N GLN A 243 -29.99 -0.89 8.72
CA GLN A 243 -30.33 -1.52 7.45
C GLN A 243 -29.13 -2.31 6.92
N ARG A 244 -29.34 -3.57 6.54
CA ARG A 244 -28.32 -4.44 5.94
C ARG A 244 -28.75 -4.82 4.53
N GLY A 245 -27.79 -4.95 3.63
CA GLY A 245 -28.04 -5.40 2.27
C GLY A 245 -26.76 -5.80 1.53
N VAL A 246 -26.90 -6.22 0.29
CA VAL A 246 -25.79 -6.65 -0.55
C VAL A 246 -25.60 -5.68 -1.70
N CYS A 247 -24.36 -5.25 -1.91
CA CYS A 247 -23.95 -4.57 -3.13
C CYS A 247 -23.39 -5.61 -4.09
N SER A 248 -24.03 -5.82 -5.23
CA SER A 248 -23.56 -6.72 -6.28
C SER A 248 -23.02 -5.92 -7.48
N TRP A 249 -21.95 -6.41 -8.10
CA TRP A 249 -21.46 -5.81 -9.33
C TRP A 249 -22.28 -6.29 -10.53
N HIS A 250 -22.94 -5.36 -11.23
CA HIS A 250 -23.72 -5.70 -12.42
C HIS A 250 -22.91 -5.46 -13.69
N GLU A 251 -22.51 -6.56 -14.34
CA GLU A 251 -21.54 -6.55 -15.45
C GLU A 251 -22.03 -5.77 -16.69
N LYS A 252 -23.34 -5.77 -16.97
CA LYS A 252 -23.90 -5.06 -18.14
C LYS A 252 -23.98 -3.56 -17.96
N SER A 253 -24.21 -3.07 -16.74
CA SER A 253 -24.32 -1.64 -16.46
C SER A 253 -23.00 -1.04 -15.98
N GLU A 254 -22.01 -1.88 -15.64
CA GLU A 254 -20.75 -1.47 -15.02
C GLU A 254 -20.95 -0.64 -13.75
N THR A 255 -22.01 -0.94 -13.00
CA THR A 255 -22.37 -0.26 -11.76
C THR A 255 -22.60 -1.25 -10.63
N TRP A 256 -22.39 -0.78 -9.41
CA TRP A 256 -22.82 -1.49 -8.22
C TRP A 256 -24.32 -1.30 -8.03
N VAL A 257 -25.06 -2.40 -7.90
CA VAL A 257 -26.49 -2.40 -7.59
C VAL A 257 -26.66 -2.71 -6.11
N HIS A 258 -27.46 -1.88 -5.44
CA HIS A 258 -27.78 -2.05 -4.03
C HIS A 258 -29.09 -2.83 -3.91
N GLU A 259 -29.00 -4.03 -3.37
CA GLU A 259 -30.16 -4.86 -3.07
C GLU A 259 -30.32 -4.93 -1.55
N GLU A 260 -31.40 -4.31 -1.05
CA GLU A 260 -31.81 -4.46 0.34
C GLU A 260 -32.41 -5.84 0.51
N ALA A 261 -31.64 -6.73 1.13
CA ALA A 261 -32.07 -8.08 1.49
C ALA A 261 -31.61 -8.37 2.92
N PRO A 262 -32.41 -9.07 3.74
CA PRO A 262 -32.00 -9.44 5.08
C PRO A 262 -30.79 -10.38 5.01
N LEU A 263 -29.60 -9.84 5.25
CA LEU A 263 -28.38 -10.62 5.43
C LEU A 263 -28.42 -11.32 6.78
N ARG A 264 -28.11 -12.62 6.80
CA ARG A 264 -27.80 -13.29 8.07
C ARG A 264 -26.46 -12.75 8.57
N GLU A 265 -26.35 -12.53 9.87
CA GLU A 265 -25.13 -11.99 10.50
C GLU A 265 -23.88 -12.84 10.19
N GLU A 266 -24.08 -14.13 9.96
CA GLU A 266 -23.06 -15.12 9.56
C GLU A 266 -22.49 -14.89 8.14
N ASP A 267 -23.23 -14.20 7.27
CA ASP A 267 -22.84 -13.96 5.87
C ASP A 267 -21.87 -12.76 5.75
N ALA A 268 -21.87 -11.85 6.72
CA ALA A 268 -21.02 -10.66 6.74
C ALA A 268 -19.67 -10.96 7.43
N PHE A 269 -18.57 -10.92 6.68
CA PHE A 269 -17.25 -11.07 7.26
C PHE A 269 -16.81 -9.73 7.86
N LEU A 270 -16.92 -9.60 9.19
CA LEU A 270 -16.41 -8.44 9.92
C LEU A 270 -14.88 -8.37 9.82
N VAL A 271 -14.37 -7.73 8.75
CA VAL A 271 -12.95 -7.42 8.57
C VAL A 271 -12.43 -6.44 9.65
N LYS A 272 -13.33 -5.70 10.31
CA LYS A 272 -12.98 -4.52 11.13
C LYS A 272 -12.05 -4.80 12.32
N LEU A 273 -12.00 -6.01 12.88
CA LEU A 273 -11.19 -6.29 14.08
C LEU A 273 -9.97 -7.18 13.85
N LYS A 274 -9.92 -7.97 12.78
CA LYS A 274 -8.83 -8.93 12.55
C LYS A 274 -7.59 -8.34 11.87
N LEU A 275 -7.65 -7.10 11.37
CA LEU A 275 -6.49 -6.43 10.77
C LEU A 275 -5.72 -5.55 11.77
N LEU A 276 -6.25 -5.33 12.98
CA LEU A 276 -5.63 -4.49 14.01
C LEU A 276 -5.05 -5.28 15.20
N ILE A 277 -5.24 -6.60 15.23
CA ILE A 277 -4.65 -7.54 16.21
C ILE A 277 -3.75 -8.51 15.44
#